data_AF-H1HLZ9-F1
#
_entry.id   AF-H1HLZ9-F1
#
_cell.length_a   1.000
_cell.length_b   1.000
_cell.length_c   1.000
_cell.angle_alpha   90.00
_cell.angle_beta   90.00
_cell.angle_gamma   90.00
#
_symmetry.space_group_name_H-M   'P 1'
#
loop_
_entity.id
_entity.type
_entity.pdbx_description
1 polymer ?
#
loop_
_entity_poly.entity_id
_entity_poly.type
_entity_poly.pdbx_seq_one_letter_code
_entity_poly.pdbx_strand_id
1 'polypeptide(L)'
;MFSNDKNIETIGQLIEVSKHYIELQTESLKLDVFEKIVRLLTAITISAIFVVLLMLALIYLSFAAAFALSSSLGNVAAFCIVGGFYLLMLMLCILFRHQWIERPLVRFLALLFFNK
;
A
#
# COMPACT_ATOMS: atom_id res chain seq x y z
N MET A 1 50.57 26.64 -26.36
CA MET A 1 50.54 25.57 -25.35
C MET A 1 49.73 25.97 -24.10
N PHE A 2 48.70 26.82 -24.20
CA PHE A 2 48.09 27.51 -23.04
C PHE A 2 46.58 27.25 -22.85
N SER A 3 45.98 26.36 -23.64
CA SER A 3 44.53 26.06 -23.54
C SER A 3 44.21 24.79 -22.75
N ASN A 4 45.20 23.94 -22.49
CA ASN A 4 44.98 22.67 -21.80
C ASN A 4 44.84 22.85 -20.28
N ASP A 5 45.65 23.72 -19.68
CA ASP A 5 45.68 23.91 -18.22
C ASP A 5 44.39 24.55 -17.68
N LYS A 6 43.81 25.52 -18.40
CA LYS A 6 42.53 26.13 -18.02
C LYS A 6 41.35 25.17 -18.08
N ASN A 7 41.39 24.19 -18.99
CA ASN A 7 40.32 23.20 -19.12
C ASN A 7 40.38 22.17 -17.99
N ILE A 8 41.58 21.75 -17.58
CA ILE A 8 41.78 20.85 -16.45
C ILE A 8 41.32 21.51 -15.14
N GLU A 9 41.61 22.79 -14.95
CA GLU A 9 41.18 23.56 -13.77
C GLU A 9 39.64 23.74 -13.75
N THR A 10 39.03 24.00 -14.91
CA THR A 10 37.57 24.08 -15.05
C THR A 10 36.89 22.72 -14.77
N ILE A 11 37.46 21.62 -15.25
CA ILE A 11 36.97 20.26 -14.97
C ILE A 11 37.12 19.91 -13.48
N GLY A 12 38.21 20.33 -12.83
CA GLY A 12 38.40 20.19 -11.39
C GLY A 12 37.33 20.91 -10.57
N GLN A 13 37.06 22.18 -10.93
CA GLN A 13 36.00 22.96 -10.29
C GLN A 13 34.60 22.38 -10.52
N LEU A 14 34.32 21.87 -11.72
CA LEU A 14 33.05 21.19 -12.01
C LEU A 14 32.88 19.92 -11.18
N ILE A 15 33.93 19.12 -11.00
CA ILE A 15 33.90 17.92 -10.16
C ILE A 15 33.66 18.27 -8.70
N GLU A 16 34.28 19.33 -8.18
CA GLU A 16 34.15 19.78 -6.80
C GLU A 16 32.74 20.31 -6.50
N VAL A 17 32.20 21.15 -7.38
CA VAL A 17 30.80 21.64 -7.30
C VAL A 17 29.82 20.48 -7.41
N SER A 18 30.07 19.52 -8.31
CA SER A 18 29.23 18.32 -8.45
C SER A 18 29.24 17.46 -7.18
N LYS A 19 30.42 17.30 -6.55
CA LYS A 19 30.56 16.54 -5.31
C LYS A 19 29.77 17.18 -4.18
N HIS A 20 29.91 18.50 -4.02
CA HIS A 20 29.21 19.24 -2.97
C HIS A 20 27.69 19.20 -3.17
N TYR A 21 27.23 19.26 -4.43
CA TYR A 21 25.81 19.15 -4.76
C TYR A 21 25.24 17.75 -4.47
N ILE A 22 25.99 16.70 -4.78
CA ILE A 22 25.61 15.31 -4.44
C ILE A 22 25.57 15.12 -2.93
N GLU A 23 26.51 15.71 -2.18
CA GLU A 23 26.58 15.60 -0.73
C GLU A 23 25.36 16.26 -0.05
N LEU A 24 25.01 17.49 -0.44
CA LEU A 24 23.79 18.17 0.02
C LEU A 24 22.52 17.38 -0.35
N GLN A 25 22.46 16.85 -1.57
CA GLN A 25 21.32 16.08 -2.05
C GLN A 25 21.15 14.75 -1.28
N THR A 26 22.24 14.11 -0.84
CA THR A 26 22.16 12.87 -0.06
C THR A 26 21.58 13.08 1.34
N GLU A 27 21.81 14.23 1.96
CA GLU A 27 21.24 14.54 3.28
C GLU A 27 19.74 14.83 3.16
N SER A 28 19.34 15.66 2.19
CA SER A 28 17.91 15.94 1.93
C SER A 28 17.13 14.69 1.54
N LEU A 29 17.72 13.81 0.72
CA LEU A 29 17.11 12.53 0.34
C LEU A 29 16.88 11.59 1.53
N LYS A 30 17.78 11.56 2.53
CA LYS A 30 17.61 10.70 3.72
C LYS A 30 16.39 11.12 4.54
N LEU A 31 16.18 12.43 4.71
CA LEU A 31 15.01 12.96 5.41
C LEU A 31 13.71 12.70 4.62
N ASP A 32 13.72 12.93 3.30
CA ASP A 32 12.54 12.68 2.45
C ASP A 32 12.13 11.20 2.42
N VAL A 33 13.11 10.29 2.39
CA VAL A 33 12.86 8.84 2.47
C VAL A 33 12.28 8.47 3.83
N PHE A 34 12.83 9.01 4.92
CA PHE A 34 12.31 8.76 6.26
C PHE A 34 10.87 9.25 6.42
N GLU A 35 10.56 10.46 5.92
CA GLU A 35 9.20 11.00 5.93
C GLU A 35 8.23 10.12 5.12
N LYS A 36 8.63 9.66 3.93
CA LYS A 36 7.85 8.70 3.13
C LYS A 36 7.59 7.40 3.88
N ILE A 37 8.61 6.83 4.54
CA ILE A 37 8.47 5.59 5.32
C ILE A 37 7.49 5.78 6.47
N VAL A 38 7.62 6.87 7.24
CA VAL A 38 6.70 7.17 8.35
C VAL A 38 5.27 7.31 7.83
N ARG A 39 5.06 8.06 6.73
CA ARG A 39 3.74 8.23 6.12
C ARG A 39 3.14 6.90 5.65
N LEU A 40 3.96 6.02 5.07
CA LEU A 40 3.59 4.65 4.68
C LEU A 40 3.19 3.82 5.90
N LEU A 41 4.00 3.85 6.95
CA LEU A 41 3.72 3.12 8.20
C LEU A 41 2.42 3.61 8.85
N THR A 42 2.20 4.92 8.91
CA THR A 42 0.95 5.49 9.43
C THR A 42 -0.25 5.04 8.59
N ALA A 43 -0.15 5.08 7.26
CA ALA A 43 -1.22 4.62 6.38
C ALA A 43 -1.52 3.12 6.56
N ILE A 44 -0.48 2.28 6.65
CA ILE A 44 -0.61 0.84 6.91
C ILE A 44 -1.27 0.61 8.27
N THR A 45 -0.89 1.37 9.29
CA THR A 45 -1.42 1.24 10.66
C THR A 45 -2.90 1.60 10.70
N ILE A 46 -3.28 2.74 10.13
CA ILE A 46 -4.69 3.17 10.04
C ILE A 46 -5.50 2.15 9.24
N SER A 47 -4.97 1.70 8.09
CA SER A 47 -5.62 0.68 7.27
C SER A 47 -5.80 -0.63 8.03
N ALA A 48 -4.80 -1.06 8.79
CA ALA A 48 -4.86 -2.28 9.58
C ALA A 48 -5.94 -2.18 10.68
N ILE A 49 -5.99 -1.06 11.40
CA ILE A 49 -7.02 -0.80 12.41
C ILE A 49 -8.42 -0.85 11.77
N PHE A 50 -8.60 -0.19 10.63
CA PHE A 50 -9.87 -0.17 9.92
C PHE A 50 -10.29 -1.57 9.47
N VAL A 51 -9.36 -2.34 8.88
CA VAL A 51 -9.61 -3.73 8.47
C VAL A 51 -10.00 -4.60 9.66
N VAL A 52 -9.31 -4.48 10.81
CA VAL A 52 -9.63 -5.24 12.01
C VAL A 52 -11.03 -4.90 12.54
N LEU A 53 -11.37 -3.62 12.64
CA LEU A 53 -12.72 -3.18 13.05
C LEU A 53 -13.80 -3.70 12.11
N LEU A 54 -13.56 -3.59 10.80
CA LEU A 54 -14.48 -4.03 9.77
C LEU A 54 -14.69 -5.55 9.82
N MET A 55 -13.62 -6.31 10.04
CA MET A 55 -13.67 -7.77 10.21
C MET A 55 -14.50 -8.15 11.45
N LEU A 56 -14.27 -7.51 12.60
CA LEU A 56 -15.07 -7.70 13.81
C LEU A 56 -16.56 -7.40 13.56
N ALA A 57 -16.86 -6.27 12.92
CA ALA A 57 -18.23 -5.89 12.58
C ALA A 57 -18.90 -6.94 11.69
N LEU A 58 -18.20 -7.43 10.66
CA LEU A 58 -18.70 -8.49 9.76
C LEU A 58 -18.96 -9.80 10.51
N ILE A 59 -18.10 -10.21 11.44
CA ILE A 59 -18.34 -11.40 12.27
C ILE A 59 -19.65 -11.24 13.04
N TYR A 60 -19.83 -10.14 13.78
CA TYR A 60 -21.04 -9.91 14.55
C TYR A 60 -22.29 -9.80 13.68
N LEU A 61 -22.19 -9.14 12.52
CA LEU A 61 -23.28 -9.06 11.55
C LEU A 61 -23.67 -10.45 11.02
N SER A 62 -22.69 -11.33 10.80
CA SER A 62 -22.91 -12.71 10.35
C SER A 62 -23.64 -13.53 11.39
N PHE A 63 -23.23 -13.39 12.66
CA PHE A 63 -23.93 -14.03 13.77
C PHE A 63 -25.36 -13.51 13.88
N ALA A 64 -25.57 -12.20 13.79
CA ALA A 64 -26.91 -11.61 13.80
C ALA A 64 -27.77 -12.16 12.66
N ALA A 65 -27.24 -12.25 11.44
CA ALA A 65 -27.94 -12.83 10.30
C ALA A 65 -28.26 -14.32 10.53
N ALA A 66 -27.31 -15.13 10.99
CA ALA A 66 -27.52 -16.54 11.29
C ALA A 66 -28.59 -16.74 12.38
N PHE A 67 -28.58 -15.92 13.44
CA PHE A 67 -29.59 -15.97 14.49
C PHE A 67 -30.98 -15.54 14.00
N ALA A 68 -31.06 -14.49 13.17
CA ALA A 68 -32.32 -14.06 12.58
C ALA A 68 -32.94 -15.17 11.71
N LEU A 69 -32.13 -15.81 10.86
CA LEU A 69 -32.57 -16.91 9.99
C LEU A 69 -32.87 -18.19 10.77
N SER A 70 -32.20 -18.42 11.91
CA SER A 70 -32.42 -19.60 12.76
C SER A 70 -33.86 -19.71 13.26
N SER A 71 -34.52 -18.58 13.55
CA SER A 71 -35.90 -18.55 14.04
C SER A 71 -36.90 -19.27 13.13
N SER A 72 -36.64 -19.33 11.82
CA SER A 72 -37.55 -19.92 10.83
C SER A 72 -37.05 -21.27 10.29
N LEU A 73 -35.74 -21.45 10.12
CA LEU A 73 -35.16 -22.62 9.43
C LEU A 73 -34.41 -23.57 10.39
N GLY A 74 -34.21 -23.19 11.65
CA GLY A 74 -33.36 -23.89 12.61
C GLY A 74 -31.87 -23.55 12.45
N ASN A 75 -31.12 -23.74 13.54
CA ASN A 75 -29.71 -23.32 13.64
C ASN A 75 -28.84 -23.85 12.49
N VAL A 76 -28.92 -25.16 12.20
CA VAL A 76 -28.03 -25.82 11.22
C VAL A 76 -28.23 -25.26 9.81
N ALA A 77 -29.48 -25.09 9.38
CA ALA A 77 -29.78 -24.56 8.06
C ALA A 77 -29.39 -23.08 7.93
N ALA A 78 -29.58 -22.28 8.98
CA ALA A 78 -29.19 -20.88 8.99
C ALA A 78 -27.67 -20.68 8.85
N PHE A 79 -26.85 -21.46 9.59
CA PHE A 79 -25.40 -21.43 9.43
C PHE A 79 -24.96 -21.92 8.05
N CYS A 80 -25.65 -22.91 7.48
CA CYS A 80 -25.34 -23.43 6.14
C CYS A 80 -25.63 -22.37 5.04
N ILE A 81 -26.71 -21.59 5.17
CA ILE A 81 -27.03 -20.50 4.25
C ILE A 81 -25.99 -19.37 4.35
N VAL A 82 -25.65 -18.95 5.56
CA VAL A 82 -24.63 -17.90 5.77
C VAL A 82 -23.26 -18.35 5.26
N GLY A 83 -22.87 -19.61 5.52
CA GLY A 83 -21.65 -20.20 4.98
C GLY A 83 -21.66 -20.30 3.45
N GLY A 84 -22.79 -20.68 2.85
CA GLY A 84 -22.98 -20.69 1.40
C GLY A 84 -22.88 -19.30 0.78
N PHE A 85 -23.43 -18.27 1.43
CA PHE A 85 -23.26 -16.88 1.03
C PHE A 85 -21.79 -16.45 1.05
N TYR A 86 -21.04 -16.85 2.08
CA TYR A 86 -19.59 -16.59 2.15
C TYR A 86 -18.80 -17.28 1.04
N LEU A 87 -19.15 -18.52 0.69
CA LEU A 87 -18.55 -19.22 -0.45
C LEU A 87 -18.87 -18.55 -1.78
N LEU A 88 -20.10 -18.07 -1.98
CA LEU A 88 -20.48 -17.29 -3.15
C LEU A 88 -19.70 -15.97 -3.23
N MET A 89 -19.58 -15.24 -2.12
CA MET A 89 -18.76 -14.03 -2.03
C MET A 89 -17.30 -14.31 -2.37
N LEU A 90 -16.73 -15.42 -1.86
CA LEU A 90 -15.37 -15.85 -2.17
C LEU A 90 -15.22 -16.17 -3.66
N MET A 91 -16.20 -16.86 -4.26
CA MET A 91 -16.21 -17.17 -5.69
C MET A 91 -16.26 -15.89 -6.54
N LEU A 92 -17.11 -14.92 -6.19
CA LEU A 92 -17.14 -13.61 -6.82
C LEU A 92 -15.79 -12.89 -6.69
N CYS A 93 -15.20 -12.88 -5.50
CA CYS A 93 -13.89 -12.27 -5.26
C CYS A 93 -12.80 -12.88 -6.16
N ILE A 94 -12.80 -14.19 -6.36
CA ILE A 94 -11.86 -14.87 -7.26
C ILE A 94 -12.08 -14.45 -8.72
N LEU A 95 -13.34 -14.37 -9.18
CA LEU A 95 -13.66 -13.93 -10.54
C LEU A 95 -13.26 -12.46 -10.77
N PHE A 96 -13.51 -11.59 -9.80
CA PHE A 96 -13.19 -10.15 -9.90
C PHE A 96 -11.76 -9.81 -9.44
N ARG A 97 -10.91 -10.80 -9.14
CA ARG A 97 -9.56 -10.58 -8.54
C ARG A 97 -8.72 -9.58 -9.33
N HIS A 98 -8.84 -9.61 -10.65
CA HIS A 98 -8.05 -8.79 -11.57
C HIS A 98 -8.41 -7.28 -11.47
N GLN A 99 -9.66 -6.94 -11.17
CA GLN A 99 -10.05 -5.54 -11.01
C GLN A 99 -9.86 -5.02 -9.58
N TRP A 100 -10.11 -5.86 -8.57
CA TRP A 100 -10.11 -5.44 -7.17
C TRP A 100 -8.71 -5.40 -6.53
N ILE A 101 -7.81 -6.30 -6.94
CA ILE A 101 -6.49 -6.42 -6.30
C ILE A 101 -5.39 -5.85 -7.21
N GLU A 102 -5.32 -6.27 -8.47
CA GLU A 102 -4.20 -5.88 -9.34
C GLU A 102 -4.17 -4.40 -9.67
N ARG A 103 -5.31 -3.77 -9.96
CA ARG A 103 -5.35 -2.33 -10.30
C ARG A 103 -4.88 -1.42 -9.16
N PRO A 104 -5.39 -1.52 -7.92
CA PRO A 104 -4.90 -0.68 -6.83
C PRO A 104 -3.45 -1.00 -6.44
N LEU A 105 -3.03 -2.27 -6.52
CA LEU A 105 -1.67 -2.68 -6.16
C LEU A 105 -0.64 -2.19 -7.18
N VAL A 106 -0.92 -2.30 -8.48
CA VAL A 106 -0.08 -1.72 -9.54
C VAL A 106 -0.03 -0.20 -9.43
N ARG A 107 -1.16 0.45 -9.13
CA ARG A 107 -1.20 1.90 -8.96
C ARG A 107 -0.41 2.36 -7.72
N PHE A 108 -0.47 1.61 -6.62
CA PHE A 108 0.32 1.86 -5.41
C PHE A 108 1.82 1.68 -5.67
N LEU A 109 2.22 0.57 -6.32
CA LEU A 109 3.60 0.32 -6.71
C LEU A 109 4.11 1.39 -7.67
N ALA A 110 3.31 1.78 -8.67
CA ALA A 110 3.65 2.86 -9.58
C ALA A 110 3.83 4.18 -8.83
N LEU A 111 2.96 4.51 -7.86
CA LEU A 111 3.07 5.75 -7.08
C LEU A 111 4.30 5.76 -6.16
N LEU A 112 4.71 4.60 -5.64
CA LEU A 112 5.91 4.48 -4.81
C LEU A 112 7.20 4.60 -5.65
N PHE A 113 7.23 4.02 -6.85
CA PHE A 113 8.40 4.05 -7.75
C PHE A 113 8.52 5.33 -8.59
N PHE A 114 7.42 5.88 -9.12
CA PHE A 114 7.45 7.04 -10.03
C PHE A 114 7.39 8.39 -9.33
N ASN A 115 7.09 8.46 -8.03
CA ASN A 115 7.08 9.72 -7.31
C ASN A 115 8.52 10.12 -6.95
N LYS A 116 9.22 10.65 -7.96
CA LYS A 116 10.50 11.35 -7.87
C LYS A 116 10.35 12.64 -7.08
#